data_AF-D9PLK9-F1
#
_entry.id   AF-D9PLK9-F1
#
_cell.length_a   1.000
_cell.length_b   1.000
_cell.length_c   1.000
_cell.angle_alpha   90.00
_cell.angle_beta   90.00
_cell.angle_gamma   90.00
#
_symmetry.space_group_name_H-M   'P 1'
#
loop_
_entity.id
_entity.type
_entity.pdbx_description
1 polymer ?
#
loop_
_entity_poly.entity_id
_entity_poly.type
_entity_poly.pdbx_seq_one_letter_code
_entity_poly.pdbx_strand_id
1 'polypeptide(L)'
;MEEETRRKAIERYLGGESPKSIYDDLKRTKQWFFKWLRSYQSGDPHWYKSKSRAPLHRPFEIDETRRQQIISVREHLDSERFAQIGVSAIKWELKKAGIEFPSDRTISRVLSSEGLVKKNCLYA
;
A
#
# COMPACT_ATOMS: atom_id res chain seq x y z
N MET A 1 -9.71 2.80 -18.42
CA MET A 1 -9.15 1.87 -19.44
C MET A 1 -9.18 0.40 -19.05
N GLU A 2 -8.37 -0.09 -18.10
CA GLU A 2 -8.34 -1.56 -17.83
C GLU A 2 -9.62 -2.07 -17.14
N GLU A 3 -10.19 -1.29 -16.23
CA GLU A 3 -11.46 -1.64 -15.55
C GLU A 3 -12.64 -1.72 -16.54
N GLU A 4 -12.73 -0.79 -17.48
CA GLU A 4 -13.72 -0.83 -18.57
C GLU A 4 -13.57 -2.08 -19.43
N THR A 5 -12.33 -2.49 -19.73
CA THR A 5 -12.06 -3.72 -20.50
C THR A 5 -12.60 -4.95 -19.76
N ARG A 6 -12.46 -4.98 -18.42
CA ARG A 6 -12.97 -6.06 -17.57
C ARG A 6 -14.51 -6.09 -17.59
N ARG A 7 -15.15 -4.94 -17.41
CA ARG A 7 -16.62 -4.79 -17.49
C ARG A 7 -17.16 -5.24 -18.84
N LYS A 8 -16.61 -4.72 -19.94
CA LYS A 8 -16.97 -5.09 -21.31
C LYS A 8 -16.83 -6.59 -21.59
N ALA A 9 -15.78 -7.23 -21.07
CA ALA A 9 -15.60 -8.67 -21.23
C ALA A 9 -16.72 -9.48 -20.59
N ILE A 10 -17.17 -9.09 -19.39
CA ILE A 10 -18.27 -9.77 -18.68
C ILE A 10 -19.63 -9.44 -19.30
N GLU A 11 -19.86 -8.19 -19.74
CA GLU A 11 -21.09 -7.82 -20.46
C GLU A 11 -21.29 -8.66 -21.73
N ARG A 12 -20.24 -8.87 -22.52
CA ARG A 12 -20.28 -9.75 -23.70
C ARG A 12 -20.55 -11.22 -23.35
N TYR A 13 -19.97 -11.68 -22.25
CA TYR A 13 -20.23 -13.04 -21.75
C TYR A 13 -21.69 -13.22 -21.31
N LEU A 14 -22.27 -12.21 -20.63
CA LEU A 14 -23.70 -12.19 -20.28
C LEU A 14 -24.59 -12.10 -21.53
N GLY A 15 -24.10 -11.48 -22.61
CA GLY A 15 -24.74 -11.47 -23.93
C GLY A 15 -24.67 -12.80 -24.68
N GLY A 16 -24.07 -13.86 -24.11
CA GLY A 16 -24.01 -15.19 -24.69
C GLY A 16 -22.81 -15.45 -25.62
N GLU A 17 -21.87 -14.51 -25.73
CA GLU A 17 -20.65 -14.74 -26.51
C GLU A 17 -19.74 -15.80 -25.85
N SER A 18 -19.07 -16.59 -26.68
CA SER A 18 -18.13 -17.60 -26.17
C SER A 18 -16.91 -16.94 -25.52
N PRO A 19 -16.39 -17.47 -24.38
CA PRO A 19 -15.19 -16.95 -23.72
C PRO A 19 -13.99 -16.79 -24.66
N LYS A 20 -13.82 -17.71 -25.61
CA LYS A 20 -12.73 -17.71 -26.59
C LYS A 20 -12.78 -16.49 -27.52
N SER A 21 -13.96 -16.19 -28.05
CA SER A 21 -14.17 -15.01 -28.89
C SER A 21 -13.85 -13.73 -28.13
N ILE A 22 -14.30 -13.65 -26.86
CA ILE A 22 -14.14 -12.45 -26.05
C ILE A 22 -12.66 -12.15 -25.75
N TYR A 23 -11.90 -13.12 -25.24
CA TYR A 23 -10.50 -12.85 -24.90
C TYR A 23 -9.61 -12.65 -26.13
N ASP A 24 -9.95 -13.27 -27.28
CA ASP A 24 -9.21 -13.10 -28.52
C ASP A 24 -9.42 -11.70 -29.11
N ASP A 25 -10.67 -11.23 -29.20
CA ASP A 25 -11.01 -9.88 -29.66
C ASP A 25 -10.41 -8.79 -28.75
N LEU A 26 -10.42 -9.02 -27.43
CA LEU A 26 -9.81 -8.11 -26.46
C LEU A 26 -8.28 -8.23 -26.36
N LYS A 27 -7.66 -9.13 -27.14
CA LYS A 27 -6.21 -9.43 -27.09
C LYS A 27 -5.72 -9.75 -25.67
N ARG A 28 -6.50 -10.53 -24.92
CA ARG A 28 -6.21 -10.97 -23.54
C ARG A 28 -6.03 -12.48 -23.49
N THR A 29 -5.33 -12.92 -22.45
CA THR A 29 -5.11 -14.35 -22.23
C THR A 29 -6.37 -15.02 -21.69
N LYS A 30 -6.52 -16.33 -21.96
CA LYS A 30 -7.54 -17.18 -21.33
C LYS A 30 -7.57 -17.00 -19.81
N GLN A 31 -6.39 -17.01 -19.18
CA GLN A 31 -6.26 -16.85 -17.72
C GLN A 31 -6.79 -15.51 -17.21
N TRP A 32 -6.56 -14.42 -17.96
CA TRP A 32 -7.08 -13.10 -17.61
C TRP A 32 -8.61 -13.08 -17.59
N PHE A 33 -9.26 -13.63 -18.61
CA PHE A 33 -10.73 -13.65 -18.68
C PHE A 33 -11.34 -14.47 -17.54
N PHE A 34 -10.88 -15.71 -17.33
CA PHE A 34 -11.41 -16.57 -16.28
C PHE A 34 -11.13 -16.03 -14.87
N LYS A 35 -10.04 -15.29 -14.67
CA LYS A 35 -9.80 -14.58 -13.39
C LYS A 35 -10.91 -13.58 -13.10
N TRP A 36 -11.26 -12.73 -14.07
CA TRP A 36 -12.29 -11.71 -13.88
C TRP A 36 -13.70 -12.31 -13.86
N LEU A 37 -13.95 -13.39 -14.58
CA LEU A 37 -15.21 -14.13 -14.49
C LEU A 37 -15.42 -14.70 -13.09
N ARG A 38 -14.40 -15.33 -12.49
CA ARG A 38 -14.46 -15.79 -11.09
C ARG A 38 -14.65 -14.62 -10.11
N SER A 39 -13.99 -13.49 -10.37
CA SER A 39 -14.17 -12.27 -9.57
C SER A 39 -15.62 -11.79 -9.63
N TYR A 40 -16.23 -11.73 -10.82
CA TYR A 40 -17.64 -11.38 -11.00
C TYR A 40 -18.59 -12.35 -10.28
N GLN A 41 -18.35 -13.65 -10.41
CA GLN A 41 -19.12 -14.70 -9.75
C GLN A 41 -19.03 -14.68 -8.22
N SER A 42 -18.02 -14.00 -7.65
CA SER A 42 -17.90 -13.86 -6.19
C SER A 42 -18.94 -12.92 -5.56
N GLY A 43 -19.70 -12.17 -6.38
CA GLY A 43 -20.73 -11.24 -5.90
C GLY A 43 -20.18 -9.90 -5.39
N ASP A 44 -18.87 -9.66 -5.48
CA ASP A 44 -18.23 -8.40 -5.09
C ASP A 44 -18.69 -7.26 -6.02
N PRO A 45 -19.35 -6.19 -5.52
CA PRO A 45 -19.76 -5.05 -6.36
C PRO A 45 -18.60 -4.36 -7.07
N HIS A 46 -17.39 -4.52 -6.55
CA HIS A 46 -16.15 -3.95 -7.07
C HIS A 46 -15.26 -4.99 -7.73
N TRP A 47 -15.83 -6.12 -8.17
CA TRP A 47 -15.12 -7.23 -8.80
C TRP A 47 -14.16 -6.83 -9.93
N TYR A 48 -14.42 -5.71 -10.61
CA TYR A 48 -13.64 -5.18 -11.74
C TYR A 48 -12.43 -4.36 -11.29
N LYS A 49 -12.36 -3.93 -10.03
CA LYS A 49 -11.23 -3.19 -9.47
C LYS A 49 -10.08 -4.15 -9.15
N SER A 50 -8.85 -3.68 -9.32
CA SER A 50 -7.69 -4.44 -8.85
C SER A 50 -7.65 -4.45 -7.33
N LYS A 51 -7.59 -5.64 -6.73
CA LYS A 51 -7.31 -5.79 -5.30
C LYS A 51 -5.83 -5.53 -5.03
N SER A 52 -5.54 -5.02 -3.83
CA SER A 52 -4.16 -4.85 -3.37
C SER A 52 -3.42 -6.19 -3.47
N ARG A 53 -2.20 -6.14 -3.99
CA ARG A 53 -1.28 -7.29 -4.03
C ARG A 53 -0.43 -7.38 -2.76
N ALA A 54 -0.63 -6.46 -1.82
CA ALA A 54 0.08 -6.47 -0.57
C ALA A 54 -0.32 -7.69 0.27
N PRO A 55 0.62 -8.28 1.03
CA PRO A 55 0.29 -9.32 2.00
C PRO A 55 -0.76 -8.81 2.99
N LEU A 56 -1.80 -9.62 3.23
CA LEU A 56 -2.82 -9.34 4.25
C LEU A 56 -2.25 -9.45 5.66
N HIS A 57 -1.29 -10.35 5.86
CA HIS A 57 -0.63 -10.55 7.14
C HIS A 57 0.87 -10.27 7.01
N ARG A 58 1.40 -9.47 7.94
CA ARG A 58 2.81 -9.06 7.98
C ARG A 58 3.36 -9.41 9.37
N PRO A 59 3.92 -10.61 9.56
CA PRO A 59 4.34 -11.08 10.89
C PRO A 59 5.44 -10.21 11.53
N PHE A 60 6.21 -9.49 10.72
CA PHE A 60 7.25 -8.55 11.16
C PHE A 60 6.80 -7.09 11.05
N GLU A 61 5.49 -6.86 11.04
CA GLU A 61 4.95 -5.52 11.21
C GLU A 61 5.22 -5.06 12.63
N ILE A 62 5.63 -3.80 12.76
CA ILE A 62 5.84 -3.20 14.06
C ILE A 62 4.47 -3.02 14.71
N ASP A 63 4.39 -3.29 16.01
CA ASP A 63 3.18 -3.01 16.78
C ASP A 63 2.74 -1.55 16.65
N GLU A 64 1.42 -1.31 16.59
CA GLU A 64 0.86 0.03 16.39
C GLU A 64 1.27 0.98 17.52
N THR A 65 1.40 0.50 18.76
CA THR A 65 1.85 1.32 19.90
C THR A 65 3.24 1.88 19.66
N ARG A 66 4.17 1.02 19.20
CA ARG A 66 5.54 1.43 18.89
C ARG A 66 5.57 2.36 17.69
N ARG A 67 4.71 2.13 16.71
CA ARG A 67 4.54 3.01 15.55
C ARG A 67 4.15 4.42 15.97
N GLN A 68 3.15 4.55 16.84
CA GLN A 68 2.68 5.83 17.37
C GLN A 68 3.75 6.53 18.22
N GLN A 69 4.52 5.80 19.00
CA GLN A 69 5.66 6.36 19.74
C GLN A 69 6.73 6.98 18.81
N ILE A 70 7.06 6.32 17.69
CA ILE A 70 7.98 6.91 16.68
C ILE A 70 7.41 8.20 16.09
N ILE A 71 6.11 8.21 15.78
CA ILE A 71 5.43 9.37 15.20
C ILE A 71 5.42 10.53 16.21
N SER A 72 5.01 10.27 17.45
CA SER A 72 4.95 11.28 18.51
C SER A 72 6.32 11.91 18.79
N VAL A 73 7.39 11.09 18.85
CA VAL A 73 8.76 11.62 19.00
C VAL A 73 9.17 12.46 17.79
N ARG A 74 8.80 12.04 16.57
CA ARG A 74 9.08 12.81 15.37
C ARG A 74 8.37 14.17 15.39
N GLU A 75 7.11 14.21 15.78
CA GLU A 75 6.32 15.45 15.87
C GLU A 75 6.88 16.38 16.95
N HIS A 76 7.27 15.81 18.10
CA HIS A 76 7.92 16.57 19.17
C HIS A 76 9.22 17.22 18.69
N LEU A 77 10.10 16.46 18.05
CA LEU A 77 11.35 16.99 17.49
C LEU A 77 11.11 17.99 16.34
N ASP A 78 10.04 17.85 15.54
CA ASP A 78 9.73 18.81 14.48
C ASP A 78 9.18 20.14 15.03
N SER A 79 8.59 20.12 16.24
CA SER A 79 8.12 21.33 16.94
C SER A 79 9.27 22.17 17.52
N GLU A 80 10.44 21.56 17.74
CA GLU A 80 11.61 22.22 18.28
C GLU A 80 12.45 22.86 17.17
N ARG A 81 12.61 24.18 17.20
CA ARG A 81 13.21 24.99 16.12
C ARG A 81 14.64 24.57 15.71
N PHE A 82 15.40 23.97 16.62
CA PHE A 82 16.80 23.58 16.39
C PHE A 82 17.07 22.09 16.63
N ALA A 83 16.01 21.29 16.83
CA ALA A 83 16.20 19.87 17.09
C ALA A 83 16.61 19.12 15.83
N GLN A 84 17.45 18.11 16.04
CA GLN A 84 17.73 17.15 14.99
C GLN A 84 16.52 16.22 14.84
N ILE A 85 15.94 16.17 13.65
CA ILE A 85 14.73 15.35 13.38
C ILE A 85 15.08 13.94 12.85
N GLY A 86 16.36 13.66 12.59
CA GLY A 86 16.81 12.43 11.96
C GLY A 86 16.54 11.16 12.78
N VAL A 87 16.71 10.00 12.13
CA VAL A 87 16.52 8.67 12.74
C VAL A 87 17.32 8.50 14.03
N SER A 88 18.55 9.02 14.06
CA SER A 88 19.42 8.96 15.24
C SER A 88 18.85 9.71 16.45
N ALA A 89 18.22 10.86 16.22
CA ALA A 89 17.62 11.67 17.28
C ALA A 89 16.35 11.01 17.82
N ILE A 90 15.50 10.50 16.93
CA ILE A 90 14.31 9.73 17.32
C ILE A 90 14.71 8.50 18.15
N LYS A 91 15.72 7.76 17.69
CA LYS A 91 16.24 6.60 18.42
C LYS A 91 16.79 6.97 19.80
N TRP A 92 17.43 8.13 19.91
CA TRP A 92 17.94 8.64 21.18
C TRP A 92 16.82 9.00 22.15
N GLU A 93 15.80 9.74 21.71
CA GLU A 93 14.64 10.10 22.53
C GLU A 93 13.87 8.85 23.01
N LEU A 94 13.70 7.87 22.14
CA LEU A 94 13.04 6.62 22.50
C LEU A 94 13.85 5.82 23.53
N LYS A 95 15.18 5.82 23.40
CA LYS A 95 16.08 5.22 24.39
C LYS A 95 16.01 5.96 25.73
N LYS A 96 15.92 7.28 25.72
CA LYS A 96 15.74 8.12 26.92
C LYS A 96 14.43 7.82 27.63
N ALA A 97 13.37 7.52 26.88
CA ALA A 97 12.09 7.05 27.43
C ALA A 97 12.11 5.60 27.94
N GLY A 98 13.27 4.91 27.88
CA GLY A 98 13.42 3.53 28.35
C GLY A 98 12.84 2.47 27.41
N ILE A 99 12.52 2.84 26.16
CA ILE A 99 11.91 1.93 25.21
C ILE A 99 12.97 1.44 24.22
N GLU A 100 13.20 0.13 24.19
CA GLU A 100 14.06 -0.49 23.19
C GLU A 100 13.33 -0.57 21.85
N PHE A 101 13.79 0.26 20.91
CA PHE A 101 13.20 0.38 19.58
C PHE A 101 13.93 -0.46 18.53
N PRO A 102 13.24 -0.79 17.42
CA PRO A 102 13.77 -1.59 16.34
C PRO A 102 14.83 -0.82 15.54
N SER A 103 15.46 -1.52 14.59
CA SER A 103 16.52 -0.99 13.74
C SER A 103 16.18 0.36 13.08
N ASP A 104 17.21 1.13 12.76
CA ASP A 104 17.11 2.42 12.06
C ASP A 104 16.28 2.33 10.76
N ARG A 105 16.32 1.17 10.10
CA ARG A 105 15.52 0.85 8.91
C ARG A 105 14.02 0.80 9.22
N THR A 106 13.65 0.30 10.39
CA THR A 106 12.25 0.23 10.82
C THR A 106 11.70 1.63 11.12
N ILE A 107 12.47 2.46 11.83
CA ILE A 107 12.13 3.87 12.08
C ILE A 107 11.96 4.60 10.74
N SER A 108 12.93 4.48 9.83
CA SER A 108 12.86 5.06 8.48
C SER A 108 11.62 4.62 7.70
N ARG A 109 11.25 3.33 7.77
CA ARG A 109 10.08 2.77 7.08
C ARG A 109 8.78 3.35 7.65
N VAL A 110 8.66 3.45 8.97
CA VAL A 110 7.49 4.06 9.63
C VAL A 110 7.34 5.51 9.21
N LEU A 111 8.41 6.30 9.30
CA LEU A 111 8.40 7.71 8.87
C LEU A 111 8.02 7.86 7.39
N SER A 112 8.52 6.98 6.53
CA SER A 112 8.22 7.00 5.09
C SER A 112 6.77 6.65 4.79
N SER A 113 6.20 5.65 5.50
CA SER A 113 4.79 5.27 5.33
C SER A 113 3.82 6.36 5.78
N GLU A 114 4.21 7.17 6.75
CA GLU A 114 3.41 8.29 7.27
C GLU A 114 3.64 9.62 6.53
N GLY A 115 4.53 9.64 5.53
CA GLY A 115 4.85 10.88 4.80
C GLY A 115 5.63 11.91 5.62
N LEU A 116 6.16 11.56 6.79
CA LEU A 116 6.89 12.45 7.69
C LEU A 116 8.34 12.74 7.22
N VAL A 117 8.76 12.12 6.11
CA VAL A 117 10.06 12.37 5.49
C VAL A 117 9.96 13.63 4.61
N LYS A 118 10.46 14.76 5.14
CA LYS A 118 10.68 15.98 4.35
C LYS A 118 11.70 15.66 3.25
N LYS A 119 11.25 15.62 1.99
CA LYS A 119 12.15 15.54 0.86
C LYS A 119 12.85 16.88 0.73
N ASN A 120 14.18 16.87 0.69
CA ASN A 120 14.92 18.06 0.27
C ASN A 120 14.57 18.30 -1.20
N CYS A 121 13.66 19.25 -1.47
CA CYS A 121 13.52 19.80 -2.81
C CYS A 121 14.79 20.61 -3.07
N LEU A 122 15.82 19.94 -3.59
CA LEU A 122 16.90 20.63 -4.28
C LEU A 122 16.28 21.11 -5.60
N TYR A 123 16.43 22.40 -5.90
CA TYR A 123 15.86 23.17 -7.02
C TYR A 123 14.46 23.78 -6.76
N ALA A 124 14.48 25.08 -6.45
CA ALA A 124 13.41 26.05 -6.69
C ALA A 124 14.00 27.19 -7.53
#